data_AF-A0A6J3G4F0-F1
#
_entry.id   AF-A0A6J3G4F0-F1
#
_cell.length_a   1.000
_cell.length_b   1.000
_cell.length_c   1.000
_cell.angle_alpha   90.00
_cell.angle_beta   90.00
_cell.angle_gamma   90.00
#
_symmetry.space_group_name_H-M   'P 1'
#
loop_
_entity.id
_entity.type
_entity.pdbx_description
1 polymer ?
#
loop_
_entity_poly.entity_id
_entity_poly.type
_entity_poly.pdbx_seq_one_letter_code
_entity_poly.pdbx_strand_id
1 'polypeptide(L)'
;MAALGSCSKEYNALLEQLQKQTDLMQDTSSLLDPYIRIQGLDVPKLREHCREHPGAFPSEEDLQGLGRRGFLQTLNATLGHVMERLAALEQQLPKAQDLKRSRLNTEDLEKLQMARPNVLGLRNNVYCMAQLQDISDTNESTIAGRGTSQLPVPVPASDSFQRKLEGCRFLHGYHRFMHSVGRVFSKWRKSPSRSRRHSPRRALRKEVRRTRPSRRGKRLMPKGQLPR
;
A
#
# COMPACT_ATOMS: atom_id res chain seq x y z
N MET A 1 -6.84 26.84 -8.60
CA MET A 1 -5.89 25.92 -9.25
C MET A 1 -5.00 25.35 -8.15
N ALA A 2 -5.11 24.06 -7.85
CA ALA A 2 -4.20 23.41 -6.89
C ALA A 2 -2.84 23.27 -7.56
N ALA A 3 -1.77 23.64 -6.86
CA ALA A 3 -0.41 23.32 -7.29
C ALA A 3 -0.32 21.80 -7.38
N LEU A 4 -0.30 21.26 -8.59
CA LEU A 4 0.09 19.88 -8.85
C LEU A 4 1.54 19.78 -8.37
N GLY A 5 1.74 19.23 -7.18
CA GLY A 5 3.07 18.86 -6.72
C GLY A 5 3.76 18.05 -7.81
N SER A 6 5.05 18.29 -8.04
CA SER A 6 5.81 17.56 -9.05
C SER A 6 5.79 16.07 -8.72
N CYS A 7 5.33 15.23 -9.64
CA CYS A 7 5.38 13.78 -9.47
C CYS A 7 6.83 13.30 -9.61
N SER A 8 7.34 12.63 -8.57
CA SER A 8 8.60 11.89 -8.69
C SER A 8 8.48 10.82 -9.78
N LYS A 9 9.54 10.68 -10.58
CA LYS A 9 9.62 9.66 -11.64
C LYS A 9 10.07 8.29 -11.13
N GLU A 10 10.45 8.20 -9.86
CA GLU A 10 11.00 6.99 -9.26
C GLU A 10 9.90 6.10 -8.67
N TYR A 11 9.56 5.01 -9.37
CA TYR A 11 8.52 4.06 -8.96
C TYR A 11 8.72 3.53 -7.54
N ASN A 12 9.93 3.11 -7.18
CA ASN A 12 10.20 2.52 -5.87
C ASN A 12 10.08 3.52 -4.73
N ALA A 13 10.56 4.76 -4.92
CA ALA A 13 10.45 5.82 -3.94
C ALA A 13 8.97 6.18 -3.70
N LEU A 14 8.18 6.28 -4.78
CA LEU A 14 6.75 6.57 -4.68
C LEU A 14 5.97 5.42 -4.04
N LEU A 15 6.31 4.17 -4.37
CA LEU A 15 5.69 3.00 -3.73
C LEU A 15 6.00 2.96 -2.23
N GLU A 16 7.21 3.32 -1.83
CA GLU A 16 7.58 3.41 -0.41
C GLU A 16 6.80 4.51 0.31
N GLN A 17 6.61 5.67 -0.33
CA GLN A 17 5.76 6.75 0.21
C GLN A 17 4.31 6.29 0.39
N LEU A 18 3.75 5.60 -0.60
CA LEU A 18 2.40 5.04 -0.53
C LEU A 18 2.27 4.05 0.63
N GLN A 19 3.23 3.12 0.78
CA GLN A 19 3.24 2.15 1.88
C GLN A 19 3.29 2.86 3.24
N LYS A 20 4.23 3.79 3.44
CA LYS A 20 4.37 4.56 4.68
C LYS A 20 3.10 5.34 5.01
N GLN A 21 2.47 5.98 4.02
CA GLN A 21 1.22 6.72 4.23
C GLN A 21 0.07 5.78 4.62
N THR A 22 -0.09 4.65 3.92
CA THR A 22 -1.13 3.67 4.29
C THR A 22 -0.89 3.07 5.66
N ASP A 23 0.37 2.88 6.06
CA ASP A 23 0.73 2.35 7.36
C ASP A 23 0.41 3.32 8.51
N LEU A 24 0.50 4.62 8.26
CA LEU A 24 0.07 5.65 9.21
C LEU A 24 -1.46 5.77 9.25
N MET A 25 -2.11 5.71 8.10
CA MET A 25 -3.55 5.94 7.97
C MET A 25 -4.40 4.76 8.46
N GLN A 26 -3.84 3.57 8.63
CA GLN A 26 -4.53 2.44 9.27
C GLN A 26 -4.59 2.55 10.80
N ASP A 27 -3.73 3.37 11.43
CA ASP A 27 -3.68 3.50 12.89
C ASP A 27 -4.91 4.29 13.38
N THR A 28 -5.75 3.64 14.20
CA THR A 28 -6.97 4.23 14.76
C THR A 28 -6.68 5.41 15.68
N SER A 29 -5.49 5.45 16.29
CA SER A 29 -5.08 6.51 17.21
C SER A 29 -4.96 7.88 16.53
N SER A 30 -4.79 7.87 15.20
CA SER A 30 -4.64 9.08 14.37
C SER A 30 -5.95 9.79 14.05
N LEU A 31 -7.10 9.10 14.13
CA LEU A 31 -8.38 9.64 13.65
C LEU A 31 -9.61 9.07 14.39
N LEU A 32 -9.80 7.74 14.40
CA LEU A 32 -10.96 7.11 15.04
C LEU A 32 -11.00 7.33 16.56
N ASP A 33 -9.90 7.06 17.27
CA ASP A 33 -9.90 7.18 18.74
C ASP A 33 -10.09 8.64 19.21
N PRO A 34 -9.43 9.65 18.59
CA PRO A 34 -9.76 11.05 18.82
C PRO A 34 -11.23 11.40 18.57
N TYR A 35 -11.82 10.87 17.49
CA TYR A 35 -13.23 11.09 17.18
C TYR A 35 -14.14 10.50 18.27
N ILE A 36 -13.87 9.29 18.73
CA ILE A 36 -14.62 8.63 19.80
C ILE A 36 -14.60 9.49 21.08
N ARG A 37 -13.42 9.98 21.47
CA ARG A 37 -13.27 10.82 22.67
C ARG A 37 -14.00 12.16 22.54
N ILE A 38 -13.76 12.91 21.46
CA ILE A 38 -14.31 14.25 21.30
C ILE A 38 -15.85 14.26 21.15
N GLN A 39 -16.42 13.17 20.63
CA GLN A 39 -17.86 13.04 20.45
C GLN A 39 -18.60 12.48 21.69
N GLY A 40 -17.86 12.10 22.74
CA GLY A 40 -18.42 11.50 23.96
C GLY A 40 -18.85 10.04 23.78
N LEU A 41 -18.23 9.32 22.85
CA LEU A 41 -18.51 7.91 22.57
C LEU A 41 -17.55 6.95 23.31
N ASP A 42 -16.59 7.47 24.08
CA ASP A 42 -15.57 6.68 24.81
C ASP A 42 -16.13 6.02 26.08
N VAL A 43 -17.23 5.29 25.91
CA VAL A 43 -17.85 4.43 26.90
C VAL A 43 -17.97 3.02 26.30
N PRO A 44 -17.66 1.94 27.04
CA PRO A 44 -17.54 0.59 26.46
C PRO A 44 -18.75 0.17 25.61
N LYS A 45 -19.97 0.40 26.11
CA LYS A 45 -21.22 0.06 25.39
C LYS A 45 -21.37 0.79 24.05
N LEU A 46 -20.92 2.04 23.93
CA LEU A 46 -21.01 2.79 22.67
C LEU A 46 -19.87 2.45 21.71
N ARG A 47 -18.67 2.15 22.22
CA ARG A 47 -17.54 1.73 21.38
C ARG A 47 -17.85 0.45 20.60
N GLU A 48 -18.62 -0.47 21.17
CA GLU A 48 -19.07 -1.67 20.46
C GLU A 48 -19.92 -1.35 19.21
N HIS A 49 -20.61 -0.21 19.21
CA HIS A 49 -21.44 0.23 18.09
C HIS A 49 -20.66 0.96 17.00
N CYS A 50 -19.36 1.21 17.18
CA CYS A 50 -18.47 1.84 16.21
C CYS A 50 -17.92 0.88 15.15
N ARG A 51 -18.47 -0.32 15.02
CA ARG A 51 -18.02 -1.29 14.01
C ARG A 51 -18.45 -0.86 12.61
N GLU A 52 -17.58 -1.09 11.64
CA GLU A 52 -17.88 -0.85 10.23
C GLU A 52 -19.19 -1.54 9.78
N HIS A 53 -19.95 -0.85 8.94
CA HIS A 53 -21.05 -1.47 8.20
C HIS A 53 -20.53 -2.36 7.06
N PRO A 54 -20.98 -3.63 6.97
CA PRO A 54 -20.60 -4.51 5.86
C PRO A 54 -20.81 -3.85 4.50
N GLY A 55 -19.80 -3.90 3.63
CA GLY A 55 -19.85 -3.31 2.29
C GLY A 55 -19.67 -1.80 2.22
N ALA A 56 -19.40 -1.10 3.34
CA ALA A 56 -19.09 0.32 3.32
C ALA A 56 -17.78 0.63 2.57
N PHE A 57 -16.79 -0.26 2.70
CA PHE A 57 -15.52 -0.19 1.97
C PHE A 57 -15.19 -1.53 1.28
N PRO A 58 -14.49 -1.51 0.13
CA PRO A 58 -14.01 -2.72 -0.55
C PRO A 58 -13.24 -3.64 0.40
N SER A 59 -13.42 -4.96 0.28
CA SER A 59 -12.67 -5.93 1.07
C SER A 59 -11.21 -6.04 0.60
N GLU A 60 -10.33 -6.61 1.42
CA GLU A 60 -8.96 -6.91 0.99
C GLU A 60 -8.95 -7.85 -0.23
N GLU A 61 -9.86 -8.82 -0.27
CA GLU A 61 -10.00 -9.77 -1.38
C GLU A 61 -10.42 -9.04 -2.67
N ASP A 62 -11.43 -8.16 -2.60
CA ASP A 62 -11.84 -7.34 -3.74
C ASP A 62 -10.66 -6.52 -4.28
N LEU A 63 -9.92 -5.87 -3.38
CA LEU A 63 -8.77 -5.04 -3.74
C LEU A 63 -7.62 -5.85 -4.34
N GLN A 64 -7.40 -7.09 -3.88
CA GLN A 64 -6.37 -7.98 -4.41
C GLN A 64 -6.74 -8.59 -5.76
N GLY A 65 -8.03 -8.82 -6.00
CA GLY A 65 -8.55 -9.27 -7.29
C GLY A 65 -8.39 -8.22 -8.40
N LEU A 66 -8.16 -6.96 -8.05
CA LEU A 66 -7.92 -5.88 -9.02
C LEU A 66 -6.48 -5.93 -9.56
N GLY A 67 -6.35 -5.77 -10.89
CA GLY A 67 -5.07 -5.41 -11.49
C GLY A 67 -4.59 -4.03 -11.01
N ARG A 68 -3.29 -3.72 -11.18
CA ARG A 68 -2.67 -2.49 -10.63
C ARG A 68 -3.43 -1.20 -10.96
N ARG A 69 -3.82 -1.04 -12.22
CA ARG A 69 -4.62 0.09 -12.72
C ARG A 69 -5.98 0.16 -12.04
N GLY A 70 -6.72 -0.95 -12.02
CA GLY A 70 -8.04 -1.03 -11.38
C GLY A 70 -7.98 -0.74 -9.88
N PHE A 71 -6.93 -1.21 -9.21
CA PHE A 71 -6.67 -0.92 -7.80
C PHE A 71 -6.47 0.58 -7.56
N LEU A 72 -5.59 1.26 -8.33
CA LEU A 72 -5.37 2.70 -8.17
C LEU A 72 -6.62 3.54 -8.47
N GLN A 73 -7.41 3.14 -9.47
CA GLN A 73 -8.68 3.80 -9.79
C GLN A 73 -9.70 3.66 -8.66
N THR A 74 -9.87 2.44 -8.14
CA THR A 74 -10.78 2.14 -7.02
C THR A 74 -10.34 2.87 -5.76
N LEU A 75 -9.03 2.88 -5.47
CA LEU A 75 -8.46 3.61 -4.34
C LEU A 75 -8.73 5.12 -4.46
N ASN A 76 -8.44 5.73 -5.62
CA ASN A 76 -8.67 7.17 -5.79
C ASN A 76 -10.16 7.54 -5.69
N ALA A 77 -11.06 6.72 -6.22
CA ALA A 77 -12.51 6.93 -6.09
C ALA A 77 -12.97 6.83 -4.63
N THR A 78 -12.50 5.80 -3.91
CA THR A 78 -12.82 5.59 -2.50
C THR A 78 -12.28 6.73 -1.63
N LEU A 79 -11.04 7.18 -1.85
CA LEU A 79 -10.47 8.35 -1.16
C LEU A 79 -11.21 9.65 -1.49
N GLY A 80 -11.79 9.77 -2.69
CA GLY A 80 -12.70 10.85 -3.05
C GLY A 80 -13.93 10.89 -2.16
N HIS A 81 -14.61 9.75 -2.00
CA HIS A 81 -15.76 9.64 -1.09
C HIS A 81 -15.38 9.90 0.37
N VAL A 82 -14.20 9.40 0.80
CA VAL A 82 -13.68 9.66 2.15
C VAL A 82 -13.50 11.16 2.39
N MET A 83 -12.97 11.91 1.42
CA MET A 83 -12.81 13.37 1.56
C MET A 83 -14.14 14.10 1.77
N GLU A 84 -15.19 13.70 1.05
CA GLU A 84 -16.54 14.28 1.20
C GLU A 84 -17.12 13.96 2.58
N ARG A 85 -17.00 12.71 3.01
CA ARG A 85 -17.45 12.26 4.34
C ARG A 85 -16.69 12.95 5.48
N LEU A 86 -15.37 13.09 5.35
CA LEU A 86 -14.55 13.80 6.34
C LEU A 86 -14.97 15.28 6.43
N ALA A 87 -15.25 15.93 5.30
CA ALA A 87 -15.77 17.31 5.30
C ALA A 87 -17.11 17.42 6.05
N ALA A 88 -18.02 16.46 5.87
CA ALA A 88 -19.29 16.42 6.57
C ALA A 88 -19.12 16.16 8.08
N LEU A 89 -18.14 15.33 8.48
CA LEU A 89 -17.84 15.09 9.89
C LEU A 89 -17.20 16.30 10.56
N GLU A 90 -16.28 16.99 9.88
CA GLU A 90 -15.64 18.22 10.38
C GLU A 90 -16.66 19.31 10.73
N GLN A 91 -17.72 19.45 9.93
CA GLN A 91 -18.81 20.39 10.20
C GLN A 91 -19.59 20.07 11.48
N GLN A 92 -19.51 18.82 11.96
CA GLN A 92 -20.21 18.33 13.14
C GLN A 92 -19.30 18.23 14.38
N LEU A 93 -18.00 18.54 14.24
CA LEU A 93 -17.07 18.54 15.36
C LEU A 93 -17.32 19.75 16.27
N PRO A 94 -17.12 19.62 17.60
CA PRO A 94 -17.17 20.76 18.49
C PRO A 94 -16.09 21.80 18.12
N LYS A 95 -16.42 23.09 18.23
CA LYS A 95 -15.46 24.15 17.93
C LYS A 95 -14.41 24.23 19.03
N ALA A 96 -13.20 24.70 18.69
CA ALA A 96 -12.09 24.82 19.65
C ALA A 96 -12.44 25.62 20.92
N GLN A 97 -13.30 26.64 20.80
CA GLN A 97 -13.78 27.42 21.95
C GLN A 97 -14.69 26.58 22.87
N ASP A 98 -15.56 25.74 22.29
CA ASP A 98 -16.46 24.86 23.02
C ASP A 98 -15.70 23.71 23.71
N LEU A 99 -14.60 23.24 23.11
CA LEU A 99 -13.71 22.23 23.70
C LEU A 99 -13.06 22.74 24.99
N LYS A 100 -12.54 23.97 24.98
CA LYS A 100 -11.96 24.61 26.18
C LYS A 100 -12.98 24.71 27.30
N ARG A 101 -14.22 25.11 26.97
CA ARG A 101 -15.32 25.20 27.93
C ARG A 101 -15.74 23.83 28.47
N SER A 102 -15.70 22.80 27.62
CA SER A 102 -16.08 21.42 27.95
C SER A 102 -14.94 20.58 28.51
N ARG A 103 -13.74 21.17 28.72
CA ARG A 103 -12.50 20.50 29.16
C ARG A 103 -12.10 19.30 28.30
N LEU A 104 -12.44 19.34 27.01
CA LEU A 104 -12.05 18.32 26.03
C LEU A 104 -10.66 18.62 25.47
N ASN A 105 -9.93 17.56 25.09
CA ASN A 105 -8.55 17.66 24.62
C ASN A 105 -8.47 18.35 23.24
N THR A 106 -7.68 19.42 23.14
CA THR A 106 -7.44 20.14 21.86
C THR A 106 -6.57 19.33 20.90
N GLU A 107 -5.71 18.46 21.41
CA GLU A 107 -4.86 17.55 20.61
C GLU A 107 -5.72 16.60 19.75
N ASP A 108 -6.87 16.15 20.28
CA ASP A 108 -7.78 15.29 19.54
C ASP A 108 -8.37 16.04 18.33
N LEU A 109 -8.72 17.32 18.48
CA LEU A 109 -9.20 18.13 17.37
C LEU A 109 -8.11 18.35 16.31
N GLU A 110 -6.87 18.61 16.72
CA GLU A 110 -5.74 18.78 15.81
C GLU A 110 -5.47 17.50 14.99
N LYS A 111 -5.52 16.33 15.63
CA LYS A 111 -5.43 15.03 14.94
C LYS A 111 -6.52 14.87 13.88
N LEU A 112 -7.77 15.22 14.22
CA LEU A 112 -8.89 15.17 13.28
C LEU A 112 -8.70 16.11 12.09
N GLN A 113 -8.15 17.31 12.30
CA GLN A 113 -7.87 18.28 11.25
C GLN A 113 -6.78 17.81 10.27
N MET A 114 -5.92 16.88 10.67
CA MET A 114 -4.90 16.30 9.80
C MET A 114 -5.44 15.25 8.82
N ALA A 115 -6.67 14.74 9.03
CA ALA A 115 -7.24 13.68 8.21
C ALA A 115 -7.35 14.06 6.72
N ARG A 116 -7.93 15.24 6.42
CA ARG A 116 -8.11 15.68 5.03
C ARG A 116 -6.78 15.99 4.31
N PRO A 117 -5.82 16.73 4.90
CA PRO A 117 -4.50 16.88 4.32
C PRO A 117 -3.81 15.56 4.03
N ASN A 118 -3.88 14.58 4.95
CA ASN A 118 -3.27 13.26 4.77
C ASN A 118 -3.91 12.48 3.61
N VAL A 119 -5.25 12.46 3.55
CA VAL A 119 -5.98 11.82 2.45
C VAL A 119 -5.68 12.50 1.11
N LEU A 120 -5.60 13.83 1.07
CA LEU A 120 -5.22 14.56 -0.13
C LEU A 120 -3.79 14.22 -0.58
N GLY A 121 -2.84 14.17 0.36
CA GLY A 121 -1.46 13.76 0.11
C GLY A 121 -1.37 12.35 -0.49
N LEU A 122 -2.15 11.40 0.06
CA LEU A 122 -2.23 10.05 -0.50
C LEU A 122 -2.81 10.05 -1.92
N ARG A 123 -3.90 10.80 -2.16
CA ARG A 123 -4.51 10.91 -3.50
C ARG A 123 -3.53 11.44 -4.55
N ASN A 124 -2.70 12.42 -4.18
CA ASN A 124 -1.65 12.94 -5.06
C ASN A 124 -0.63 11.86 -5.41
N ASN A 125 -0.18 11.07 -4.42
CA ASN A 125 0.75 9.97 -4.66
C ASN A 125 0.13 8.85 -5.50
N VAL A 126 -1.14 8.53 -5.30
CA VAL A 126 -1.90 7.57 -6.12
C VAL A 126 -2.00 8.06 -7.57
N TYR A 127 -2.27 9.34 -7.78
CA TYR A 127 -2.26 9.95 -9.12
C TYR A 127 -0.89 9.84 -9.78
N CYS A 128 0.18 10.20 -9.08
CA CYS A 128 1.54 10.07 -9.61
C CYS A 128 1.89 8.61 -9.95
N MET A 129 1.45 7.65 -9.14
CA MET A 129 1.69 6.23 -9.39
C MET A 129 0.93 5.73 -10.62
N ALA A 130 -0.28 6.24 -10.85
CA ALA A 130 -1.06 5.95 -12.05
C ALA A 130 -0.35 6.50 -13.31
N GLN A 131 0.18 7.73 -13.25
CA GLN A 131 0.95 8.31 -14.36
C GLN A 131 2.18 7.49 -14.72
N LEU A 132 2.89 6.93 -13.73
CA LEU A 132 4.03 6.04 -14.01
C LEU A 132 3.62 4.74 -14.69
N GLN A 133 2.42 4.22 -14.41
CA GLN A 133 1.89 3.03 -15.09
C GLN A 133 1.43 3.35 -16.51
N ASP A 134 0.81 4.51 -16.74
CA ASP A 134 0.42 4.92 -18.10
C ASP A 134 1.63 5.08 -19.03
N ILE A 135 2.74 5.61 -18.51
CA ILE A 135 3.99 5.73 -19.27
C ILE A 135 4.58 4.34 -19.58
N SER A 136 4.49 3.37 -18.66
CA SER A 136 4.99 2.00 -18.92
C SER A 136 4.09 1.20 -19.86
N ASP A 137 2.77 1.41 -19.79
CA ASP A 137 1.76 0.69 -20.56
C ASP A 137 1.60 1.25 -21.99
N THR A 138 2.24 2.38 -22.32
CA THR A 138 2.31 2.91 -23.70
C THR A 138 3.01 1.94 -24.67
N ASN A 139 3.64 0.86 -24.17
CA ASN A 139 4.18 -0.24 -24.97
C ASN A 139 3.28 -1.50 -25.04
N GLU A 140 2.15 -1.56 -24.34
CA GLU A 140 1.27 -2.73 -24.39
C GLU A 140 -0.17 -2.34 -24.04
N SER A 141 -0.97 -2.05 -25.06
CA SER A 141 -2.39 -1.77 -24.90
C SER A 141 -3.18 -3.07 -24.80
N THR A 142 -3.88 -3.28 -23.70
CA THR A 142 -5.12 -4.08 -23.71
C THR A 142 -6.13 -3.50 -22.73
N ILE A 143 -7.30 -3.20 -23.28
CA ILE A 143 -8.52 -2.71 -22.62
C ILE A 143 -9.11 -3.84 -21.78
N ALA A 144 -9.52 -3.58 -20.53
CA ALA A 144 -10.76 -4.15 -19.96
C ALA A 144 -11.07 -3.61 -18.55
N GLY A 145 -12.37 -3.37 -18.32
CA GLY A 145 -13.00 -3.54 -17.01
C GLY A 145 -13.32 -2.27 -16.23
N ARG A 146 -14.33 -1.51 -16.65
CA ARG A 146 -14.95 -0.46 -15.83
C ARG A 146 -15.90 -1.12 -14.81
N GLY A 147 -15.35 -1.58 -13.69
CA GLY A 147 -16.14 -1.98 -12.52
C GLY A 147 -16.52 -0.75 -11.70
N THR A 148 -17.73 -0.23 -11.91
CA THR A 148 -18.31 0.77 -10.99
C THR A 148 -18.79 0.06 -9.72
N SER A 149 -17.87 -0.14 -8.77
CA SER A 149 -18.26 -0.43 -7.39
C SER A 149 -18.77 0.89 -6.79
N GLN A 150 -20.08 1.12 -6.86
CA GLN A 150 -20.71 2.28 -6.24
C GLN A 150 -20.69 2.06 -4.71
N LEU A 151 -20.01 2.94 -3.98
CA LEU A 151 -20.13 2.96 -2.52
C LEU A 151 -21.58 3.31 -2.14
N PRO A 152 -22.15 2.69 -1.09
CA PRO A 152 -23.50 2.99 -0.64
C PRO A 152 -23.66 4.49 -0.31
N VAL A 153 -24.69 5.12 -0.88
CA VAL A 153 -25.07 6.49 -0.51
C VAL A 153 -25.57 6.47 0.94
N PRO A 154 -25.02 7.31 1.84
CA PRO A 154 -25.53 7.39 3.21
C PRO A 154 -27.00 7.78 3.24
N VAL A 155 -27.80 6.98 3.94
CA VAL A 155 -29.14 7.39 4.37
C VAL A 155 -28.97 8.49 5.44
N PRO A 156 -29.72 9.60 5.37
CA PRO A 156 -29.65 10.64 6.40
C PRO A 156 -30.02 10.05 7.76
N ALA A 157 -29.10 10.10 8.72
CA ALA A 157 -29.36 9.66 10.08
C ALA A 157 -30.40 10.58 10.75
N SER A 158 -31.29 9.95 11.52
CA SER A 158 -32.52 10.55 12.06
C SER A 158 -32.28 11.63 13.12
N ASP A 159 -31.15 11.56 13.85
CA ASP A 159 -30.80 12.49 14.92
C ASP A 159 -29.28 12.72 15.05
N SER A 160 -28.87 13.63 15.96
CA SER A 160 -27.46 13.99 16.16
C SER A 160 -26.64 12.88 16.80
N PHE A 161 -27.24 12.03 17.63
CA PHE A 161 -26.55 10.93 18.30
C PHE A 161 -26.24 9.81 17.30
N GLN A 162 -27.21 9.43 16.48
CA GLN A 162 -27.04 8.46 15.41
C GLN A 162 -25.98 8.93 14.41
N ARG A 163 -25.94 10.22 14.07
CA ARG A 163 -24.88 10.78 13.21
C ARG A 163 -23.47 10.59 13.78
N LYS A 164 -23.30 10.73 15.10
CA LYS A 164 -22.01 10.47 15.77
C LYS A 164 -21.63 8.99 15.66
N LEU A 165 -22.57 8.08 15.88
CA LEU A 165 -22.33 6.65 15.72
C LEU A 165 -21.97 6.30 14.27
N GLU A 166 -22.71 6.83 13.28
CA GLU A 166 -22.41 6.64 11.86
C GLU A 166 -21.02 7.16 11.48
N GLY A 167 -20.63 8.33 12.01
CA GLY A 167 -19.28 8.85 11.83
C GLY A 167 -18.21 7.90 12.37
N CYS A 168 -18.44 7.34 13.56
CA CYS A 168 -17.54 6.38 14.16
C CYS A 168 -17.40 5.09 13.33
N ARG A 169 -18.53 4.53 12.86
CA ARG A 169 -18.56 3.32 12.00
C ARG A 169 -17.85 3.55 10.67
N PHE A 170 -18.06 4.73 10.07
CA PHE A 170 -17.37 5.14 8.86
C PHE A 170 -15.85 5.20 9.07
N LEU A 171 -15.38 5.86 10.14
CA LEU A 171 -13.94 5.97 10.44
C LEU A 171 -13.30 4.61 10.75
N HIS A 172 -14.02 3.72 11.45
CA HIS A 172 -13.58 2.35 11.65
C HIS A 172 -13.39 1.61 10.31
N GLY A 173 -14.38 1.69 9.41
CA GLY A 173 -14.28 1.10 8.08
C GLY A 173 -13.14 1.69 7.25
N TYR A 174 -12.91 2.99 7.36
CA TYR A 174 -11.78 3.65 6.71
C TYR A 174 -10.44 3.10 7.17
N HIS A 175 -10.20 2.92 8.47
CA HIS A 175 -8.94 2.34 8.96
C HIS A 175 -8.75 0.89 8.49
N ARG A 176 -9.81 0.08 8.53
CA ARG A 176 -9.80 -1.29 7.99
C ARG A 176 -9.48 -1.32 6.50
N PHE A 177 -10.07 -0.40 5.75
CA PHE A 177 -9.78 -0.21 4.33
C PHE A 177 -8.32 0.17 4.11
N MET A 178 -7.79 1.15 4.85
CA MET A 178 -6.39 1.57 4.74
C MET A 178 -5.40 0.45 5.07
N HIS A 179 -5.71 -0.40 6.05
CA HIS A 179 -4.96 -1.63 6.32
C HIS A 179 -4.92 -2.55 5.10
N SER A 180 -6.08 -2.79 4.48
CA SER A 180 -6.22 -3.63 3.28
C SER A 180 -5.44 -3.06 2.09
N VAL A 181 -5.47 -1.74 1.90
CA VAL A 181 -4.70 -1.02 0.86
C VAL A 181 -3.19 -1.18 1.10
N GLY A 182 -2.73 -0.98 2.33
CA GLY A 182 -1.33 -1.20 2.71
C GLY A 182 -0.88 -2.64 2.43
N ARG A 183 -1.76 -3.62 2.66
CA ARG A 183 -1.49 -5.02 2.33
C ARG A 183 -1.29 -5.23 0.83
N VAL A 184 -2.10 -4.63 -0.02
CA VAL A 184 -1.91 -4.69 -1.48
C VAL A 184 -0.59 -4.04 -1.88
N PHE A 185 -0.29 -2.82 -1.42
CA PHE A 185 0.97 -2.15 -1.76
C PHE A 185 2.21 -2.90 -1.29
N SER A 186 2.15 -3.58 -0.14
CA SER A 186 3.27 -4.39 0.35
C SER A 186 3.64 -5.54 -0.61
N LYS A 187 2.68 -6.05 -1.38
CA LYS A 187 2.88 -7.11 -2.37
C LYS A 187 3.51 -6.58 -3.67
N TRP A 188 3.38 -5.28 -3.95
CA TRP A 188 3.93 -4.67 -5.17
C TRP A 188 5.47 -4.61 -5.18
N ARG A 189 6.10 -4.68 -4.01
CA ARG A 189 7.56 -4.82 -3.87
C ARG A 189 8.08 -6.17 -4.39
N LYS A 190 7.20 -7.14 -4.69
CA LYS A 190 7.51 -8.52 -5.07
C LYS A 190 7.22 -8.87 -6.54
N SER A 191 7.60 -8.00 -7.47
CA SER A 191 8.15 -8.51 -8.72
C SER A 191 9.68 -8.46 -8.60
N PRO A 192 10.33 -9.44 -7.95
CA PRO A 192 11.71 -9.66 -8.30
C PRO A 192 11.65 -9.97 -9.78
N SER A 193 12.31 -9.13 -10.57
CA SER A 193 12.92 -9.61 -11.80
C SER A 193 13.45 -11.00 -11.45
N ARG A 194 12.90 -12.03 -12.10
CA ARG A 194 13.63 -13.28 -12.24
C ARG A 194 14.86 -12.89 -13.05
N SER A 195 15.85 -12.31 -12.36
CA SER A 195 17.25 -12.45 -12.68
C SER A 195 17.42 -13.95 -12.75
N ARG A 196 17.23 -14.49 -13.97
CA ARG A 196 17.93 -15.67 -14.43
C ARG A 196 19.36 -15.36 -14.09
N ARG A 197 19.81 -15.81 -12.92
CA ARG A 197 21.22 -16.01 -12.65
C ARG A 197 21.65 -17.01 -13.71
N HIS A 198 22.02 -16.50 -14.88
CA HIS A 198 22.95 -17.19 -15.75
C HIS A 198 24.22 -17.28 -14.92
N SER A 199 24.32 -18.39 -14.19
CA SER A 199 25.60 -18.89 -13.74
C SER A 199 26.48 -18.90 -15.00
N PRO A 200 27.66 -18.23 -15.01
CA PRO A 200 28.55 -18.38 -16.14
C PRO A 200 28.95 -19.85 -16.16
N ARG A 201 28.48 -20.57 -17.19
CA ARG A 201 28.98 -21.90 -17.51
C ARG A 201 30.49 -21.76 -17.61
N ARG A 202 31.23 -22.36 -16.66
CA ARG A 202 32.67 -22.56 -16.81
C ARG A 202 32.89 -23.18 -18.18
N ALA A 203 33.50 -22.41 -19.07
CA ALA A 203 33.88 -22.86 -20.38
C ALA A 203 34.84 -24.05 -20.21
N LEU A 204 34.34 -25.25 -20.45
CA LEU A 204 35.16 -26.43 -20.66
C LEU A 204 35.97 -26.16 -21.93
N ARG A 205 37.22 -25.72 -21.77
CA ARG A 205 38.15 -25.55 -22.88
C ARG A 205 38.32 -26.90 -23.56
N LYS A 206 37.69 -27.01 -24.73
CA LYS A 206 38.02 -27.99 -25.77
C LYS A 206 39.43 -27.64 -26.26
N GLU A 207 40.42 -28.43 -25.86
CA GLU A 207 41.69 -28.47 -26.58
C GLU A 207 41.72 -29.77 -27.36
N VAL A 208 41.59 -29.63 -28.68
CA VAL A 208 41.55 -30.71 -29.65
C VAL A 208 42.96 -30.88 -30.23
N ARG A 209 43.50 -32.09 -30.03
CA ARG A 209 44.46 -32.81 -30.89
C ARG A 209 45.81 -32.14 -31.19
N ARG A 210 46.87 -32.71 -30.61
CA ARG A 210 48.06 -33.07 -31.38
C ARG A 210 48.44 -34.53 -31.18
N THR A 211 48.40 -35.24 -32.30
CA THR A 211 48.82 -36.62 -32.54
C THR A 211 50.35 -36.70 -32.55
N ARG A 212 50.95 -37.62 -31.79
CA ARG A 212 52.13 -38.39 -32.27
C ARG A 212 52.41 -39.61 -31.38
N PRO A 213 52.37 -40.84 -31.93
CA PRO A 213 52.82 -42.05 -31.25
C PRO A 213 54.28 -42.41 -31.61
N SER A 214 54.85 -43.29 -30.80
CA SER A 214 56.03 -44.14 -31.08
C SER A 214 57.44 -43.52 -31.02
N ARG A 215 58.21 -43.94 -29.99
CA ARG A 215 59.56 -44.52 -30.12
C ARG A 215 59.89 -45.26 -28.80
N ARG A 216 59.83 -46.60 -28.79
CA ARG A 216 60.96 -47.53 -29.07
C ARG A 216 61.64 -47.96 -27.76
N GLY A 217 61.09 -49.02 -27.14
CA GLY A 217 61.81 -49.80 -26.14
C GLY A 217 62.83 -50.73 -26.82
N LYS A 218 64.12 -50.57 -26.50
CA LYS A 218 65.15 -51.61 -26.60
C LYS A 218 66.17 -51.41 -25.46
N ARG A 219 66.22 -52.47 -24.63
CA ARG A 219 67.21 -52.94 -23.63
C ARG A 219 68.56 -52.23 -23.53
N LEU A 220 69.12 -52.17 -22.31
CA LEU A 220 70.14 -53.11 -21.79
C LEU A 220 70.45 -52.82 -20.30
N MET A 221 70.58 -53.88 -19.50
CA MET A 221 71.07 -53.91 -18.10
C MET A 221 72.61 -53.75 -18.06
N PRO A 222 73.23 -53.38 -16.92
CA PRO A 222 73.92 -54.42 -16.12
C PRO A 222 73.98 -54.21 -14.57
N LYS A 223 73.84 -55.35 -13.87
CA LYS A 223 74.53 -55.88 -12.65
C LYS A 223 75.14 -54.97 -11.54
N GLY A 224 74.78 -55.33 -10.30
CA GLY A 224 75.65 -55.46 -9.11
C GLY A 224 75.67 -54.28 -8.12
N GLN A 225 75.76 -54.41 -6.79
CA GLN A 225 75.61 -55.49 -5.79
C GLN A 225 75.69 -54.83 -4.37
N LEU A 226 74.77 -55.16 -3.43
CA LEU A 226 74.84 -55.19 -1.93
C LEU A 226 75.39 -53.94 -1.16
N PRO A 227 75.29 -53.80 0.20
CA PRO A 227 75.02 -54.77 1.30
C PRO A 227 73.78 -54.38 2.16
N ARG A 228 73.30 -55.12 3.16
CA ARG A 228 73.85 -56.15 4.06
C ARG A 228 72.70 -57.02 4.57
#